data_AF-A0A932M507-F1
#
_entry.id   AF-A0A932M507-F1
#
_cell.length_a   1.000
_cell.length_b   1.000
_cell.length_c   1.000
_cell.angle_alpha   90.00
_cell.angle_beta   90.00
_cell.angle_gamma   90.00
#
_symmetry.space_group_name_H-M   'P 1'
#
loop_
_entity.id
_entity.type
_entity.pdbx_description
1 polymer ?
#
loop_
_entity_poly.entity_id
_entity_poly.type
_entity_poly.pdbx_seq_one_letter_code
_entity_poly.pdbx_strand_id
1 'polypeptide(L)'
;MSTVRPEVETALEAGVKQKRGSLVECPVGGTTGPAREGKLFGFVGGAEADVARVKLLLEQMCRRFEHVGPVGSGARMKLALKCFEEAARSGQGAQDQSVLPARWANSIRK
;
A
#
# COMPACT_ATOMS: atom_id res chain seq x y z
N MET A 1 3.33 -9.06 2.45
CA MET A 1 3.52 -7.62 2.10
C MET A 1 4.64 -7.48 1.07
N SER A 2 4.36 -7.78 -0.20
CA SER A 2 5.34 -7.67 -1.29
C SER A 2 4.88 -6.61 -2.30
N THR A 3 5.80 -6.05 -3.09
CA THR A 3 5.39 -5.30 -4.28
C THR A 3 5.30 -6.28 -5.45
N VAL A 4 4.10 -6.80 -5.69
CA VAL A 4 3.81 -7.65 -6.86
C VAL A 4 2.88 -6.90 -7.82
N ARG A 5 2.66 -7.49 -9.00
CA ARG A 5 1.66 -6.95 -9.92
C ARG A 5 0.25 -7.18 -9.35
N PRO A 6 -0.71 -6.25 -9.56
CA PRO A 6 -2.06 -6.39 -9.03
C PRO A 6 -2.75 -7.70 -9.43
N GLU A 7 -2.42 -8.21 -10.62
CA GLU A 7 -3.00 -9.43 -11.17
C GLU A 7 -2.63 -10.66 -10.31
N VAL A 8 -1.45 -10.64 -9.70
CA VAL A 8 -0.99 -11.72 -8.80
C VAL A 8 -1.87 -11.80 -7.57
N GLU A 9 -2.19 -10.65 -6.96
CA GLU A 9 -3.01 -10.56 -5.75
C GLU A 9 -4.46 -10.97 -6.05
N THR A 10 -5.01 -10.52 -7.18
CA THR A 10 -6.37 -10.92 -7.60
C THR A 10 -6.46 -12.41 -7.93
N ALA A 11 -5.42 -12.99 -8.55
CA ALA A 11 -5.39 -14.43 -8.83
C ALA A 11 -5.26 -15.25 -7.53
N LEU A 12 -4.46 -14.77 -6.58
CA LEU A 12 -4.31 -15.39 -5.27
C LEU A 12 -5.62 -15.35 -4.48
N GLU A 13 -6.36 -14.23 -4.53
CA GLU A 13 -7.65 -14.09 -3.84
C GLU A 13 -8.62 -15.21 -4.24
N ALA A 14 -8.71 -15.54 -5.54
CA ALA A 14 -9.56 -16.62 -6.03
C ALA A 14 -9.18 -17.97 -5.40
N GLY A 15 -7.88 -18.30 -5.36
CA GLY A 15 -7.38 -19.53 -4.74
C GLY A 15 -7.59 -19.58 -3.22
N VAL A 16 -7.47 -18.44 -2.55
CA VAL A 16 -7.74 -18.30 -1.10
C VAL A 16 -9.22 -18.50 -0.80
N LYS A 17 -10.12 -17.89 -1.58
CA LYS A 17 -11.57 -18.04 -1.45
C LYS A 17 -12.04 -19.48 -1.69
N GLN A 18 -11.45 -20.20 -2.65
CA GLN A 18 -11.74 -21.62 -2.88
C GLN A 18 -11.45 -22.48 -1.64
N LYS A 19 -10.48 -22.07 -0.81
CA LYS A 19 -10.14 -22.72 0.46
C LYS A 19 -10.86 -22.12 1.66
N ARG A 20 -11.92 -21.34 1.45
CA ARG A 20 -12.70 -20.64 2.48
C ARG A 20 -11.89 -19.64 3.32
N GLY A 21 -10.81 -19.11 2.76
CA GLY A 21 -10.03 -18.04 3.37
C GLY A 21 -10.42 -16.66 2.85
N SER A 22 -9.92 -15.64 3.55
CA SER A 22 -9.97 -14.23 3.14
C SER A 22 -8.56 -13.73 2.87
N LEU A 23 -8.39 -12.92 1.81
CA LEU A 23 -7.12 -12.29 1.50
C LEU A 23 -7.23 -10.78 1.76
N VAL A 24 -6.28 -10.26 2.54
CA VAL A 24 -6.06 -8.83 2.70
C VAL A 24 -4.62 -8.55 2.30
N GLU A 25 -4.44 -7.72 1.28
CA GLU A 25 -3.13 -7.21 0.91
C GLU A 25 -2.85 -5.90 1.63
N CYS A 26 -1.58 -5.63 1.91
CA CYS A 26 -1.14 -4.35 2.43
C CYS A 26 0.30 -4.07 2.00
N PRO A 27 0.53 -3.64 0.75
CA PRO A 27 1.82 -3.06 0.38
C PRO A 27 2.12 -1.82 1.22
N VAL A 28 3.36 -1.73 1.69
CA VAL A 28 3.81 -0.69 2.62
C VAL A 28 4.81 0.28 2.01
N GLY A 29 4.84 1.50 2.53
CA GLY A 29 5.92 2.46 2.40
C GLY A 29 6.71 2.58 3.71
N GLY A 30 8.02 2.74 3.59
CA GLY A 30 8.95 2.77 4.72
C GLY A 30 10.17 1.91 4.44
N THR A 31 11.28 2.21 5.11
CA THR A 31 12.51 1.41 5.07
C THR A 31 12.59 0.52 6.32
N THR A 32 13.73 -0.15 6.52
CA THR A 32 13.98 -1.05 7.64
C THR A 32 13.83 -0.38 9.02
N GLY A 33 14.17 0.91 9.15
CA GLY A 33 13.99 1.65 10.40
C GLY A 33 12.52 1.75 10.82
N PRO A 34 11.65 2.41 10.02
CA PRO A 34 10.21 2.47 10.30
C PRO A 34 9.55 1.09 10.44
N ALA A 35 10.02 0.07 9.73
CA ALA A 35 9.51 -1.30 9.88
C ALA A 35 9.75 -1.87 11.29
N ARG A 36 10.95 -1.66 11.85
CA ARG A 36 11.29 -2.12 13.21
C ARG A 36 10.50 -1.40 14.29
N GLU A 37 10.10 -0.17 14.02
CA GLU A 37 9.35 0.68 14.95
C GLU A 37 7.82 0.52 14.82
N GLY A 38 7.32 -0.31 13.89
CA GLY A 38 5.88 -0.40 13.61
C GLY A 38 5.29 0.89 13.00
N LYS A 39 6.12 1.69 12.33
CA LYS A 39 5.75 3.01 11.77
C LYS A 39 5.66 3.00 10.24
N LEU A 40 5.26 1.88 9.65
CA LEU A 40 5.05 1.80 8.21
C LEU A 40 3.82 2.61 7.78
N PHE A 41 3.75 2.92 6.48
CA PHE A 41 2.57 3.46 5.85
C PHE A 41 1.94 2.40 4.94
N GLY A 42 0.70 1.97 5.23
CA GLY A 42 0.05 0.86 4.52
C GLY A 42 -0.99 1.29 3.48
N PHE A 43 -1.05 0.59 2.35
CA PHE A 43 -2.17 0.67 1.40
C PHE A 43 -2.91 -0.65 1.40
N VAL A 44 -4.07 -0.70 2.03
CA VAL A 44 -4.79 -1.94 2.30
C VAL A 44 -5.80 -2.21 1.19
N GLY A 45 -5.74 -3.42 0.61
CA GLY A 45 -6.73 -3.92 -0.34
C GLY A 45 -7.42 -5.16 0.22
N GLY A 46 -8.75 -5.20 0.15
CA GLY A 46 -9.53 -6.31 0.68
C GLY A 46 -11.01 -5.96 0.85
N ALA A 47 -11.82 -6.97 1.15
CA ALA A 47 -13.20 -6.73 1.55
C ALA A 47 -13.25 -5.99 2.90
N GLU A 48 -14.19 -5.05 3.05
CA GLU A 48 -14.26 -4.18 4.24
C GLU A 48 -14.34 -4.97 5.55
N ALA A 49 -15.15 -6.03 5.58
CA ALA A 49 -15.25 -6.93 6.74
C ALA A 49 -13.92 -7.63 7.06
N ASP A 50 -13.15 -8.01 6.04
CA ASP A 50 -11.86 -8.70 6.22
C ASP A 50 -10.79 -7.73 6.71
N VAL A 51 -10.78 -6.49 6.18
CA VAL A 51 -9.91 -5.41 6.62
C VAL A 51 -10.20 -5.03 8.08
N ALA A 52 -11.49 -4.94 8.46
CA ALA A 52 -11.89 -4.67 9.83
C ALA A 52 -11.36 -5.74 10.81
N ARG A 53 -11.34 -7.02 10.42
CA ARG A 53 -10.81 -8.11 11.27
C ARG A 53 -9.31 -8.00 11.51
N VAL A 54 -8.53 -7.52 10.53
CA VAL A 54 -7.07 -7.39 10.66
C VAL A 54 -6.62 -6.01 11.12
N LYS A 55 -7.55 -5.09 11.41
CA LYS A 55 -7.27 -3.70 11.76
C LYS A 55 -6.26 -3.55 12.89
N LEU A 56 -6.46 -4.26 14.01
CA LEU A 56 -5.54 -4.18 15.16
C LEU A 56 -4.11 -4.64 14.82
N LEU A 57 -3.96 -5.64 13.94
CA LEU A 57 -2.66 -6.08 13.47
C LEU A 57 -2.00 -5.02 12.58
N LEU A 58 -2.78 -4.37 11.72
CA LEU A 58 -2.28 -3.29 10.87
C LEU A 58 -1.83 -2.07 11.70
N GLU A 59 -2.56 -1.73 12.76
CA GLU A 59 -2.21 -0.65 13.69
C GLU A 59 -0.91 -0.90 14.47
N GLN A 60 -0.51 -2.15 14.66
CA GLN A 60 0.78 -2.50 15.27
C GLN A 60 1.97 -2.34 14.31
N MET A 61 1.75 -2.52 13.01
CA MET A 61 2.80 -2.49 11.99
C MET A 61 2.93 -1.13 11.30
N CYS A 62 1.83 -0.40 11.24
CA CYS A 62 1.70 0.84 10.49
C CYS A 62 1.27 1.96 11.41
N ARG A 63 1.98 3.10 11.35
CA ARG A 63 1.52 4.34 11.99
C ARG A 63 0.25 4.89 11.35
N ARG A 64 0.04 4.55 10.08
CA ARG A 64 -1.11 4.96 9.27
C ARG A 64 -1.28 3.97 8.13
N PHE A 65 -2.52 3.64 7.81
CA PHE A 65 -2.86 2.89 6.62
C PHE A 65 -4.18 3.38 6.06
N GLU A 66 -4.35 3.22 4.75
CA GLU A 66 -5.56 3.60 4.04
C GLU A 66 -6.17 2.37 3.39
N HIS A 67 -7.46 2.12 3.58
CA HIS A 67 -8.19 1.12 2.82
C HIS A 67 -8.53 1.71 1.46
N VAL A 68 -7.88 1.22 0.41
CA VAL A 68 -7.93 1.79 -0.94
C VAL A 68 -8.83 1.00 -1.90
N GLY A 69 -9.61 0.05 -1.37
CA GLY A 69 -10.59 -0.73 -2.12
C GLY A 69 -10.37 -2.25 -2.04
N PRO A 70 -10.85 -3.02 -3.04
CA PRO A 70 -10.73 -4.48 -3.03
C PRO A 70 -9.28 -4.95 -3.22
N VAL A 71 -9.07 -6.28 -3.16
CA VAL A 71 -7.75 -6.88 -3.42
C VAL A 71 -7.19 -6.44 -4.79
N GLY A 72 -5.89 -6.17 -4.83
CA GLY A 72 -5.16 -5.58 -5.95
C GLY A 72 -5.14 -4.06 -5.96
N SER A 73 -6.05 -3.35 -5.28
CA SER A 73 -6.05 -1.88 -5.23
C SER A 73 -4.85 -1.30 -4.47
N GLY A 74 -4.41 -1.95 -3.40
CA GLY A 74 -3.19 -1.59 -2.67
C GLY A 74 -1.97 -1.73 -3.57
N ALA A 75 -1.86 -2.83 -4.31
CA ALA A 75 -0.76 -3.06 -5.25
C ALA A 75 -0.71 -1.98 -6.35
N ARG A 76 -1.87 -1.63 -6.94
CA ARG A 76 -2.00 -0.54 -7.92
C ARG A 76 -1.55 0.79 -7.35
N MET A 77 -2.02 1.14 -6.15
CA MET A 77 -1.65 2.38 -5.47
C MET A 77 -0.14 2.45 -5.22
N LYS A 78 0.46 1.35 -4.73
CA LYS A 78 1.90 1.30 -4.47
C LYS A 78 2.74 1.45 -5.75
N LEU A 79 2.29 0.86 -6.86
CA LEU A 79 2.95 1.01 -8.16
C LEU A 79 2.85 2.44 -8.69
N ALA A 80 1.66 3.05 -8.63
CA ALA A 80 1.47 4.45 -9.01
C ALA A 80 2.40 5.38 -8.21
N LEU A 81 2.48 5.17 -6.89
CA LEU A 81 3.39 5.93 -6.03
C LEU A 81 4.84 5.78 -6.46
N LYS A 82 5.30 4.57 -6.80
CA LYS A 82 6.68 4.36 -7.29
C LYS A 82 6.94 5.10 -8.60
N CYS A 83 5.99 5.10 -9.54
CA CYS A 83 6.11 5.86 -10.78
C CYS A 83 6.28 7.36 -10.51
N PHE A 84 5.47 7.93 -9.61
CA PHE A 84 5.59 9.35 -9.23
C PHE A 84 6.90 9.67 -8.52
N GLU A 85 7.35 8.81 -7.60
CA GLU A 85 8.64 9.00 -6.94
C GLU A 85 9.80 9.00 -7.95
N GLU A 86 9.74 8.13 -8.96
CA GLU A 86 10.77 8.05 -9.99
C GLU A 86 10.76 9.26 -10.94
N ALA A 87 9.57 9.69 -11.37
CA ALA A 87 9.41 10.91 -12.15
C ALA A 87 9.97 12.12 -11.38
N ALA A 88 9.65 12.23 -10.08
CA ALA A 88 10.17 13.30 -9.22
C ALA A 88 11.70 13.25 -9.05
N ARG A 89 12.30 12.06 -8.87
CA ARG A 89 13.77 11.89 -8.83
C ARG A 89 14.42 12.28 -10.15
N SER A 90 13.74 12.04 -11.27
CA SER A 90 14.17 12.41 -12.62
C SER A 90 13.97 13.90 -12.93
N GLY A 91 13.51 14.71 -11.94
CA GLY A 91 13.28 16.13 -12.10
C GLY A 91 12.01 16.49 -12.88
N GLN A 92 11.17 15.51 -13.22
CA GLN A 92 9.90 15.76 -13.89
C GLN A 92 8.89 16.33 -12.88
N GLY A 93 8.14 17.36 -13.27
CA GLY A 93 7.06 17.89 -12.45
C GLY A 93 7.44 18.91 -11.39
N ALA A 94 8.70 19.33 -11.31
CA ALA A 94 9.22 20.22 -10.26
C ALA A 94 8.43 21.55 -10.07
N GLN A 95 7.60 21.94 -11.04
CA GLN A 95 6.76 23.14 -10.98
C GLN A 95 5.25 22.91 -11.18
N ASP A 96 4.75 21.66 -11.22
CA ASP A 96 3.34 21.38 -11.53
C ASP A 96 2.64 20.38 -10.58
N GLN A 97 1.40 19.99 -10.88
CA GLN A 97 0.59 19.11 -10.01
C GLN A 97 1.17 17.69 -9.85
N SER A 98 2.12 17.27 -10.68
CA SER A 98 2.75 15.95 -10.58
C SER A 98 3.73 15.82 -9.41
N VAL A 99 4.08 16.90 -8.70
CA VAL A 99 4.78 16.82 -7.39
C VAL A 99 3.85 16.59 -6.21
N LEU A 100 2.52 16.67 -6.37
CA LEU A 100 1.58 16.43 -5.26
C LEU A 100 1.77 15.05 -4.62
N PRO A 101 1.90 13.94 -5.38
CA PRO A 101 2.19 12.63 -4.80
C PRO A 101 3.53 12.58 -4.08
N ALA A 102 4.58 13.23 -4.59
CA ALA A 102 5.90 13.28 -3.95
C ALA A 102 5.88 14.11 -2.65
N ARG A 103 5.18 15.25 -2.64
CA ARG A 103 4.95 16.07 -1.43
C ARG A 103 4.14 15.33 -0.39
N TRP A 104 3.06 14.66 -0.82
CA TRP A 104 2.27 13.80 0.04
C TRP A 104 3.10 12.62 0.59
N ALA A 105 3.88 11.95 -0.26
CA ALA A 105 4.81 10.87 0.13
C ALA A 105 5.85 11.34 1.16
N ASN A 106 6.29 12.60 1.10
CA ASN A 106 7.17 13.19 2.10
C ASN A 106 6.43 13.57 3.39
N SER A 107 5.18 14.00 3.31
CA SER A 107 4.34 14.27 4.49
C SER A 107 4.03 13.00 5.30
N ILE A 108 3.93 11.84 4.65
CA ILE A 108 3.74 10.54 5.31
C ILE A 108 5.07 9.88 5.71
N ARG A 109 6.22 10.55 5.53
CA ARG A 109 7.56 10.09 5.99
C ARG A 109 7.99 10.73 7.31
N LYS A 110 7.60 11.96 7.58
CA LYS A 110 7.71 12.57 8.92
C LYS A 110 6.70 11.93 9.85
#